data_AF-A0A9P6LPX7-F1
#
_entry.id   AF-A0A9P6LPX7-F1
#
_cell.length_a   1.000
_cell.length_b   1.000
_cell.length_c   1.000
_cell.angle_alpha   90.00
_cell.angle_beta   90.00
_cell.angle_gamma   90.00
#
_symmetry.space_group_name_H-M   'P 1'
#
loop_
_entity.id
_entity.type
_entity.pdbx_description
1 polymer ?
#
loop_
_entity_poly.entity_id
_entity_poly.type
_entity_poly.pdbx_seq_one_letter_code
_entity_poly.pdbx_strand_id
1 'polypeptide(L)'
;MSTAAQLRGTLAPLPDNHRSGLIILTAVSFLSFLATLVLWLFITYKLVKEIFEEKEAKKKKSIPRQHNANAIFVGGTPDLTLGLDAPASGATGFARLQELDRLAAEQGQRAIDEAAREQEEEVQARNPFPILVYNLLLADMMEALAYGLSFYWVYADGIYAPSSVCWAQGWLGSTSNLAASLFLSVIAINTFLTVGLGYKVPPWAVYTAIAVLWTFDFGVNGAGVGVTSPSAPPGESFFMRANVW
;
A
#
# COMPACT_ATOMS: atom_id res chain seq x y z
N MET A 1 -30.34 6.05 -46.79
CA MET A 1 -29.67 5.10 -45.88
C MET A 1 -28.62 5.85 -45.07
N SER A 2 -28.91 6.27 -43.83
CA SER A 2 -27.89 6.44 -42.77
C SER A 2 -28.46 6.83 -41.38
N THR A 3 -29.73 6.57 -41.09
CA THR A 3 -30.36 6.94 -39.80
C THR A 3 -30.02 5.98 -38.64
N ALA A 4 -29.41 4.82 -38.90
CA ALA A 4 -29.01 3.87 -37.86
C ALA A 4 -27.57 4.05 -37.35
N ALA A 5 -26.72 4.78 -38.08
CA ALA A 5 -25.32 5.01 -37.68
C ALA A 5 -25.18 6.23 -36.74
N GLN A 6 -26.03 7.24 -36.87
CA GLN A 6 -26.08 8.40 -35.96
C GLN A 6 -26.71 8.08 -34.59
N LEU A 7 -27.35 6.93 -34.43
CA LEU A 7 -27.91 6.45 -33.15
C LEU A 7 -26.87 5.77 -32.23
N ARG A 8 -25.60 5.66 -32.65
CA ARG A 8 -24.58 4.81 -31.98
C ARG A 8 -23.70 5.49 -30.92
N GLY A 9 -23.91 6.76 -30.58
CA GLY A 9 -23.02 7.38 -29.58
C GLY A 9 -23.39 8.76 -29.04
N THR A 10 -24.43 9.42 -29.53
CA THR A 10 -24.79 10.76 -29.01
C THR A 10 -26.25 10.80 -28.59
N LEU A 11 -26.48 10.85 -27.27
CA LEU A 11 -27.80 11.02 -26.67
C LEU A 11 -27.90 12.49 -26.23
N ALA A 12 -28.45 13.32 -27.12
CA ALA A 12 -28.77 14.72 -26.85
C ALA A 12 -30.11 15.08 -27.50
N PRO A 13 -31.04 15.76 -26.80
CA PRO A 13 -30.98 16.16 -25.38
C PRO A 13 -31.20 14.98 -24.42
N LEU A 14 -30.60 15.05 -23.23
CA LEU A 14 -30.69 13.99 -22.23
C LEU A 14 -32.09 13.99 -21.56
N PRO A 15 -32.82 12.86 -21.49
CA PRO A 15 -34.09 12.77 -20.78
C PRO A 15 -33.94 13.13 -19.29
N ASP A 16 -34.90 13.87 -18.72
CA ASP A 16 -34.83 14.43 -17.34
C ASP A 16 -34.58 13.39 -16.24
N ASN A 17 -35.10 12.17 -16.44
CA ASN A 17 -34.88 11.03 -15.56
C ASN A 17 -33.43 10.54 -15.56
N HIS A 18 -32.76 10.54 -16.72
CA HIS A 18 -31.34 10.17 -16.81
C HIS A 18 -30.44 11.25 -16.22
N ARG A 19 -30.77 12.52 -16.45
CA ARG A 19 -30.04 13.65 -15.90
C ARG A 19 -30.03 13.66 -14.37
N SER A 20 -31.19 13.41 -13.76
CA SER A 20 -31.34 13.35 -12.30
C SER A 20 -30.53 12.19 -11.69
N GLY A 21 -30.55 11.02 -12.33
CA GLY A 21 -29.72 9.88 -11.92
C GLY A 21 -28.22 10.18 -12.00
N LEU A 22 -27.79 10.86 -13.06
CA LEU A 22 -26.38 11.21 -13.26
C LEU A 22 -25.88 12.26 -12.26
N ILE A 23 -26.74 13.21 -11.87
CA ILE A 23 -26.44 14.18 -10.81
C ILE A 23 -26.24 13.48 -9.46
N ILE A 24 -27.12 12.53 -9.11
CA ILE A 24 -26.98 11.77 -7.86
C ILE A 24 -25.70 10.92 -7.91
N LEU A 25 -25.47 10.21 -9.01
CA LEU A 25 -24.28 9.38 -9.20
C LEU A 25 -22.99 10.19 -9.02
N THR A 26 -22.90 11.36 -9.66
CA THR A 26 -21.73 12.22 -9.58
C THR A 26 -21.53 12.80 -8.18
N ALA A 27 -22.60 13.22 -7.50
CA ALA A 27 -22.49 13.70 -6.12
C ALA A 27 -21.99 12.61 -5.16
N VAL A 28 -22.53 11.39 -5.28
CA VAL A 28 -22.14 10.24 -4.46
C VAL A 28 -20.71 9.79 -4.76
N SER A 29 -20.32 9.75 -6.04
CA SER A 29 -18.95 9.36 -6.42
C SER A 29 -17.92 10.38 -5.96
N PHE A 30 -18.22 11.68 -6.00
CA PHE A 30 -17.34 12.72 -5.46
C PHE A 30 -17.15 12.59 -3.94
N LEU A 31 -18.23 12.34 -3.20
CA LEU A 31 -18.15 12.12 -1.75
C LEU A 31 -17.33 10.87 -1.43
N SER A 32 -17.58 9.78 -2.15
CA SER A 32 -16.83 8.53 -2.00
C SER A 32 -15.35 8.73 -2.34
N PHE A 33 -15.04 9.44 -3.43
CA PHE A 33 -13.67 9.75 -3.83
C PHE A 33 -12.93 10.52 -2.75
N LEU A 34 -13.54 11.57 -2.17
CA LEU A 34 -12.93 12.34 -1.09
C LEU A 34 -12.70 11.49 0.17
N ALA A 35 -13.68 10.66 0.54
CA ALA A 35 -13.56 9.77 1.69
C ALA A 35 -12.41 8.76 1.49
N THR A 36 -12.35 8.11 0.33
CA THR A 36 -11.30 7.14 -0.01
C THR A 36 -9.94 7.81 -0.14
N LEU A 37 -9.87 9.02 -0.71
CA LEU A 37 -8.63 9.80 -0.81
C LEU A 37 -8.08 10.18 0.57
N VAL A 38 -8.94 10.63 1.50
CA VAL A 38 -8.53 10.95 2.87
C VAL A 38 -8.01 9.71 3.58
N LEU A 39 -8.70 8.57 3.45
CA LEU A 39 -8.28 7.31 4.03
C LEU A 39 -6.93 6.85 3.45
N TRP A 40 -6.77 6.93 2.14
CA TRP A 40 -5.53 6.58 1.44
C TRP A 40 -4.36 7.48 1.86
N LEU A 41 -4.57 8.79 1.97
CA LEU A 41 -3.56 9.74 2.45
C LEU A 41 -3.18 9.48 3.90
N PHE A 42 -4.16 9.18 4.77
CA PHE A 42 -3.91 8.84 6.17
C PHE A 42 -3.06 7.58 6.31
N ILE A 43 -3.40 6.52 5.57
CA ILE A 43 -2.64 5.26 5.56
C ILE A 43 -1.24 5.49 4.99
N THR A 44 -1.12 6.24 3.88
CA THR A 44 0.17 6.59 3.27
C THR A 44 1.04 7.36 4.24
N TYR A 45 0.49 8.39 4.89
CA TYR A 45 1.20 9.19 5.88
C TYR A 45 1.70 8.31 7.03
N LYS A 46 0.85 7.44 7.57
CA LYS A 46 1.23 6.52 8.65
C LYS A 46 2.36 5.59 8.21
N LEU A 47 2.25 4.94 7.05
CA LEU A 47 3.27 4.04 6.51
C LEU A 47 4.60 4.76 6.25
N VAL A 48 4.55 5.95 5.65
CA VAL A 48 5.76 6.74 5.35
C VAL A 48 6.41 7.23 6.64
N LYS A 49 5.63 7.65 7.63
CA LYS A 49 6.12 8.06 8.94
C LYS A 49 6.86 6.91 9.63
N GLU A 50 6.26 5.71 9.67
CA GLU A 50 6.88 4.52 10.26
C GLU A 50 8.19 4.15 9.54
N ILE A 51 8.19 4.16 8.19
CA ILE A 51 9.39 3.92 7.39
C ILE A 51 10.47 4.98 7.66
N PHE A 52 10.08 6.24 7.86
CA PHE A 52 11.01 7.32 8.13
C PHE A 52 11.61 7.21 9.54
N GLU A 53 10.79 6.92 10.55
CA GLU A 53 11.23 6.69 11.93
C GLU A 53 12.17 5.47 12.03
N GLU A 54 11.86 4.38 11.31
CA GLU A 54 12.78 3.24 11.19
C GLU A 54 14.12 3.61 10.55
N LYS A 55 14.09 4.43 9.48
CA LYS A 55 15.32 4.89 8.81
C LYS A 55 16.14 5.78 9.73
N GLU A 56 15.49 6.65 10.51
CA GLU A 56 16.14 7.48 11.52
C GLU A 56 16.76 6.62 12.62
N ALA A 57 16.05 5.60 13.12
CA ALA A 57 16.56 4.65 14.11
C ALA A 57 17.74 3.82 13.59
N LYS A 58 17.63 3.28 12.36
CA LYS A 58 18.71 2.55 11.67
C LYS A 58 19.90 3.46 11.39
N LYS A 59 19.67 4.71 10.98
CA LYS A 59 20.73 5.71 10.80
C LYS A 59 21.44 6.01 12.11
N LYS A 60 20.70 6.15 13.23
CA LYS A 60 21.25 6.34 14.58
C LYS A 60 22.02 5.12 15.10
N LYS A 61 21.61 3.89 14.73
CA LYS A 61 22.37 2.65 14.94
C LYS A 61 23.59 2.52 13.99
N SER A 62 23.54 3.10 12.78
CA SER A 62 24.58 3.01 11.73
C SER A 62 25.63 4.12 11.75
N ILE A 63 25.34 5.28 12.37
CA ILE A 63 26.41 6.14 12.88
C ILE A 63 27.21 5.19 13.75
N PRO A 64 28.48 4.89 13.42
CA PRO A 64 29.26 4.00 14.24
C PRO A 64 29.11 4.57 15.62
N ARG A 65 28.51 3.78 16.52
CA ARG A 65 28.67 4.00 17.94
C ARG A 65 30.18 4.08 18.01
N GLN A 66 30.69 5.30 18.16
CA GLN A 66 32.04 5.55 18.58
C GLN A 66 31.98 4.93 19.97
N HIS A 67 32.10 3.60 19.99
CA HIS A 67 32.77 2.93 21.06
C HIS A 67 33.99 3.79 21.16
N ASN A 68 34.05 4.56 22.25
CA ASN A 68 35.29 5.10 22.71
C ASN A 68 36.32 4.04 22.37
N ALA A 69 37.15 4.30 21.36
CA ALA A 69 38.23 3.42 20.97
C ALA A 69 39.36 3.50 22.02
N ASN A 70 38.94 3.64 23.29
CA ASN A 70 39.67 3.43 24.51
C ASN A 70 39.27 2.09 25.14
N ALA A 71 38.31 1.34 24.58
CA ALA A 71 38.04 -0.03 25.00
C ALA A 71 38.38 -1.01 23.88
N ILE A 72 39.63 -1.50 23.94
CA ILE A 72 40.17 -2.72 23.30
C ILE A 72 40.60 -2.50 21.83
N PHE A 73 41.87 -2.53 21.40
CA PHE A 73 43.16 -2.92 22.00
C PHE A 73 44.26 -2.64 20.95
N VAL A 74 45.29 -1.84 21.28
CA VAL A 74 46.74 -2.09 21.04
C VAL A 74 47.50 -0.91 21.66
N GLY A 75 48.26 -1.16 22.73
CA GLY A 75 49.28 -0.21 23.23
C GLY A 75 49.07 0.36 24.63
N GLY A 76 48.44 -0.37 25.54
CA GLY A 76 48.34 0.05 26.94
C GLY A 76 47.66 -1.02 27.76
N THR A 77 48.28 -1.42 28.85
CA THR A 77 47.79 -2.40 29.82
C THR A 77 46.30 -2.18 30.14
N PRO A 78 45.47 -3.24 30.23
CA PRO A 78 44.11 -3.09 30.72
C PRO A 78 44.15 -2.48 32.12
N ASP A 79 43.54 -1.32 32.27
CA ASP A 79 43.48 -0.60 33.54
C ASP A 79 42.52 -1.34 34.48
N LEU A 80 43.09 -2.28 35.24
CA LEU A 80 42.45 -3.07 36.30
C LEU A 80 42.23 -2.25 37.58
N THR A 81 42.37 -0.93 37.54
CA THR A 81 42.29 -0.05 38.71
C THR A 81 40.84 0.36 39.04
N LEU A 82 39.85 -0.04 38.22
CA LEU A 82 38.43 0.29 38.45
C LEU A 82 37.68 -0.62 39.44
N GLY A 83 38.38 -1.42 40.24
CA GLY A 83 37.76 -2.33 41.21
C GLY A 83 38.60 -2.73 42.41
N LEU A 84 39.84 -2.22 42.51
CA LEU A 84 40.74 -2.52 43.62
C LEU A 84 40.73 -1.46 44.74
N ASP A 85 40.21 -0.26 44.47
CA ASP A 85 40.14 0.85 45.44
C ASP A 85 38.76 1.03 46.09
N ALA A 86 37.85 0.06 45.92
CA ALA A 86 36.64 0.03 46.75
C ALA A 86 37.08 -0.29 48.19
N PRO A 87 36.83 0.57 49.20
CA PRO A 87 37.14 0.28 50.58
C PRO A 87 36.50 -1.06 50.93
N ALA A 88 37.31 -2.02 51.39
CA ALA A 88 36.86 -3.35 51.75
C ALA A 88 35.90 -3.27 52.95
N SER A 89 34.61 -3.01 52.69
CA SER A 89 33.57 -3.10 53.68
C SER A 89 33.17 -4.58 53.84
N GLY A 90 33.99 -5.35 54.56
CA GLY A 90 33.63 -6.57 55.29
C GLY A 90 33.01 -7.76 54.55
N ALA A 91 32.73 -7.69 53.26
CA ALA A 91 32.09 -8.77 52.50
C ALA A 91 33.13 -9.68 51.84
N THR A 92 32.99 -10.99 52.04
CA THR A 92 33.88 -12.02 51.48
C THR A 92 33.90 -11.94 49.95
N GLY A 93 35.09 -12.06 49.34
CA GLY A 93 35.26 -11.90 47.88
C GLY A 93 34.39 -12.83 47.02
N PHE A 94 34.02 -13.99 47.57
CA PHE A 94 33.08 -14.92 46.93
C PHE A 94 31.64 -14.38 46.87
N ALA A 95 31.16 -13.69 47.91
CA ALA A 95 29.81 -13.12 47.91
C ALA A 95 29.67 -12.02 46.83
N ARG A 96 30.73 -11.22 46.62
CA ARG A 96 30.75 -10.17 45.60
C ARG A 96 30.79 -10.73 44.17
N LEU A 97 31.52 -11.82 43.94
CA LEU A 97 31.53 -12.52 42.64
C LEU A 97 30.14 -13.09 42.32
N GLN A 98 29.48 -13.67 43.31
CA GLN A 98 28.12 -14.19 43.17
C GLN A 98 27.09 -13.08 42.88
N GLU A 99 27.26 -11.90 43.49
CA GLU A 99 26.43 -10.72 43.20
C GLU A 99 26.64 -10.19 41.77
N LEU A 100 27.88 -10.13 41.30
CA LEU A 100 28.21 -9.69 39.93
C LEU A 100 27.68 -10.67 38.87
N ASP A 101 27.77 -11.98 39.13
CA ASP A 101 27.21 -13.01 38.26
C ASP A 101 25.67 -12.93 38.20
N ARG A 102 25.02 -12.64 39.35
CA ARG A 102 23.58 -12.38 39.44
C ARG A 102 23.17 -11.14 38.62
N LEU A 103 23.94 -10.06 38.69
CA LEU A 103 23.69 -8.83 37.94
C LEU A 103 23.93 -9.01 36.43
N ALA A 104 24.95 -9.78 36.05
CA ALA A 104 25.23 -10.12 34.65
C ALA A 104 24.12 -11.00 34.05
N ALA A 105 23.60 -11.96 34.82
CA ALA A 105 22.45 -12.78 34.43
C ALA A 105 21.17 -11.92 34.29
N GLU A 106 20.93 -10.98 35.22
CA GLU A 106 19.81 -10.03 35.12
C GLU A 106 19.93 -9.08 33.91
N GLN A 107 21.14 -8.62 33.57
CA GLN A 107 21.37 -7.79 32.38
C GLN A 107 21.23 -8.58 31.07
N GLY A 108 21.72 -9.83 31.05
CA GLY A 108 21.58 -10.73 29.90
C GLY A 108 20.11 -11.04 29.61
N GLN A 109 19.31 -11.29 30.66
CA GLN A 109 17.88 -11.55 30.51
C GLN A 109 17.12 -10.31 30.00
N ARG A 110 17.42 -9.11 30.52
CA ARG A 110 16.81 -7.86 30.02
C ARG A 110 17.16 -7.59 28.56
N ALA A 111 18.38 -7.87 28.13
CA ALA A 111 18.79 -7.72 26.74
C ALA A 111 18.08 -8.72 25.80
N ILE A 112 17.83 -9.94 26.27
CA ILE A 112 17.06 -10.96 25.52
C ILE A 112 15.59 -10.57 25.45
N ASP A 113 15.01 -10.10 26.55
CA ASP A 113 13.61 -9.65 26.61
C ASP A 113 13.38 -8.38 25.78
N GLU A 114 14.35 -7.45 25.77
CA GLU A 114 14.35 -6.27 24.89
C GLU A 114 14.49 -6.67 23.42
N ALA A 115 15.37 -7.61 23.08
CA ALA A 115 15.53 -8.13 21.71
C ALA A 115 14.28 -8.89 21.22
N ALA A 116 13.60 -9.61 22.11
CA ALA A 116 12.36 -10.31 21.81
C ALA A 116 11.20 -9.33 21.55
N ARG A 117 11.11 -8.24 22.32
CA ARG A 117 10.13 -7.16 22.09
C ARG A 117 10.43 -6.37 20.81
N GLU A 118 11.70 -6.08 20.53
CA GLU A 118 12.12 -5.47 19.25
C GLU A 118 11.76 -6.39 18.06
N GLN A 119 11.89 -7.72 18.21
CA GLN A 119 11.46 -8.70 17.20
C GLN A 119 9.94 -8.77 17.02
N GLU A 120 9.15 -8.72 18.08
CA GLU A 120 7.69 -8.73 17.99
C GLU A 120 7.14 -7.45 17.33
N GLU A 121 7.73 -6.27 17.61
CA GLU A 121 7.40 -5.02 16.92
C GLU A 121 7.82 -5.04 15.43
N GLU A 122 8.98 -5.60 15.08
CA GLU A 122 9.40 -5.77 13.68
C GLU A 122 8.48 -6.72 12.89
N VAL A 123 7.99 -7.79 13.53
CA VAL A 123 7.03 -8.72 12.93
C VAL A 123 5.68 -8.04 12.71
N GLN A 124 5.27 -7.14 13.59
CA GLN A 124 4.03 -6.37 13.46
C GLN A 124 4.11 -5.29 12.37
N ALA A 125 5.29 -4.69 12.15
CA ALA A 125 5.60 -3.82 11.01
C ALA A 125 5.67 -4.58 9.67
N ARG A 126 5.97 -5.89 9.71
CA ARG A 126 6.04 -6.78 8.54
C ARG A 126 4.74 -7.54 8.25
N ASN A 127 3.59 -7.01 8.66
CA ASN A 127 2.31 -7.60 8.29
C ASN A 127 1.97 -7.24 6.83
N PRO A 128 1.83 -8.23 5.91
CA PRO A 128 1.58 -7.98 4.49
C PRO A 128 0.11 -7.65 4.17
N PHE A 129 -0.75 -7.58 5.18
CA PHE A 129 -2.19 -7.32 5.00
C PHE A 129 -2.51 -5.86 4.61
N PRO A 130 -1.94 -4.82 5.26
CA PRO A 130 -2.26 -3.43 4.93
C PRO A 130 -1.85 -3.03 3.51
N ILE A 131 -0.79 -3.63 2.95
CA ILE A 131 -0.32 -3.30 1.59
C ILE A 131 -1.28 -3.82 0.50
N LEU A 132 -2.01 -4.91 0.73
CA LEU A 132 -3.04 -5.38 -0.19
C LEU A 132 -4.26 -4.46 -0.19
N VAL A 133 -4.73 -4.09 1.02
CA VAL A 133 -5.85 -3.16 1.19
C VAL A 133 -5.51 -1.80 0.59
N TYR A 134 -4.25 -1.38 0.67
CA TYR A 134 -3.78 -0.15 0.02
C TYR A 134 -3.94 -0.18 -1.50
N ASN A 135 -3.60 -1.30 -2.16
CA ASN A 135 -3.77 -1.44 -3.62
C ASN A 135 -5.26 -1.53 -4.01
N LEU A 136 -6.09 -2.14 -3.17
CA LEU A 136 -7.55 -2.14 -3.34
C LEU A 136 -8.12 -0.72 -3.26
N LEU A 137 -7.72 0.06 -2.25
CA LEU A 137 -8.15 1.45 -2.12
C LEU A 137 -7.73 2.30 -3.34
N LEU A 138 -6.56 2.00 -3.93
CA LEU A 138 -6.14 2.65 -5.17
C LEU A 138 -7.08 2.33 -6.33
N ALA A 139 -7.54 1.07 -6.45
CA ALA A 139 -8.53 0.68 -7.45
C ALA A 139 -9.89 1.35 -7.20
N ASP A 140 -10.37 1.40 -5.94
CA ASP A 140 -11.63 2.05 -5.58
C ASP A 140 -11.58 3.57 -5.87
N MET A 141 -10.42 4.22 -5.69
CA MET A 141 -10.23 5.61 -6.10
C MET A 141 -10.34 5.78 -7.61
N MET A 142 -9.80 4.86 -8.41
CA MET A 142 -9.94 4.88 -9.87
C MET A 142 -11.39 4.68 -10.31
N GLU A 143 -12.16 3.82 -9.62
CA GLU A 143 -13.59 3.62 -9.88
C GLU A 143 -14.40 4.87 -9.56
N ALA A 144 -14.18 5.49 -8.40
CA ALA A 144 -14.86 6.72 -8.00
C ALA A 144 -14.54 7.89 -8.97
N LEU A 145 -13.30 7.97 -9.47
CA LEU A 145 -12.92 8.93 -10.51
C LEU A 145 -13.64 8.65 -11.84
N ALA A 146 -13.77 7.39 -12.25
CA ALA A 146 -14.49 7.03 -13.47
C ALA A 146 -15.95 7.49 -13.41
N TYR A 147 -16.65 7.24 -12.30
CA TYR A 147 -18.01 7.76 -12.11
C TYR A 147 -18.04 9.29 -11.94
N GLY A 148 -17.04 9.89 -11.32
CA GLY A 148 -16.91 11.35 -11.17
C GLY A 148 -16.80 12.09 -12.51
N LEU A 149 -16.16 11.48 -13.51
CA LEU A 149 -16.09 12.03 -14.88
C LEU A 149 -17.48 12.20 -15.53
N SER A 150 -18.51 11.53 -15.00
CA SER A 150 -19.89 11.70 -15.46
C SER A 150 -20.43 13.12 -15.26
N PHE A 151 -19.76 13.95 -14.45
CA PHE A 151 -20.08 15.37 -14.29
C PHE A 151 -20.02 16.12 -15.63
N TYR A 152 -19.11 15.73 -16.53
CA TYR A 152 -18.99 16.33 -17.86
C TYR A 152 -20.30 16.21 -18.67
N TRP A 153 -20.98 15.07 -18.58
CA TRP A 153 -22.24 14.83 -19.28
C TRP A 153 -23.40 15.64 -18.70
N VAL A 154 -23.38 15.90 -17.39
CA VAL A 154 -24.36 16.78 -16.72
C VAL A 154 -24.14 18.24 -17.15
N TYR A 155 -22.89 18.67 -17.26
CA TYR A 155 -22.55 20.02 -17.69
C TYR A 155 -22.88 20.28 -19.16
N ALA A 156 -22.63 19.30 -20.02
CA ALA A 156 -22.85 19.41 -21.46
C ALA A 156 -24.29 19.04 -21.90
N ASP A 157 -25.19 18.70 -20.95
CA ASP A 157 -26.60 18.30 -21.16
C ASP A 157 -26.78 17.23 -22.27
N GLY A 158 -25.83 16.31 -22.37
CA GLY A 158 -25.81 15.25 -23.38
C GLY A 158 -24.61 14.31 -23.23
N ILE A 159 -24.77 13.06 -23.65
CA ILE A 159 -23.67 12.10 -23.73
C ILE A 159 -23.09 12.14 -25.14
N TYR A 160 -21.82 12.51 -25.26
CA TYR A 160 -21.09 12.65 -26.52
C TYR A 160 -20.02 11.56 -26.64
N ALA A 161 -20.32 10.49 -27.37
CA ALA A 161 -19.34 9.55 -27.90
C ALA A 161 -19.20 9.75 -29.42
N PRO A 162 -17.97 9.87 -29.96
CA PRO A 162 -16.67 9.73 -29.30
C PRO A 162 -16.14 11.02 -28.63
N SER A 163 -15.55 10.91 -27.43
CA SER A 163 -14.84 12.02 -26.75
C SER A 163 -13.70 11.51 -25.85
N SER A 164 -12.77 12.39 -25.47
CA SER A 164 -11.66 12.05 -24.56
C SER A 164 -12.13 11.68 -23.15
N VAL A 165 -13.22 12.30 -22.68
CA VAL A 165 -13.85 11.98 -21.39
C VAL A 165 -14.44 10.58 -21.41
N CYS A 166 -15.12 10.22 -22.50
CA CYS A 166 -15.64 8.87 -22.71
C CYS A 166 -14.53 7.81 -22.70
N TRP A 167 -13.41 8.07 -23.37
CA TRP A 167 -12.24 7.19 -23.34
C TRP A 167 -11.66 7.04 -21.93
N ALA A 168 -11.45 8.15 -21.22
CA ALA A 168 -10.89 8.14 -19.87
C ALA A 168 -11.80 7.42 -18.88
N GLN A 169 -13.11 7.65 -18.97
CA GLN A 169 -14.13 7.00 -18.14
C GLN A 169 -14.13 5.48 -18.36
N GLY A 170 -14.12 5.03 -19.62
CA GLY A 170 -14.07 3.61 -19.95
C GLY A 170 -12.77 2.93 -19.52
N TRP A 171 -11.62 3.57 -19.75
CA TRP A 171 -10.32 3.05 -19.33
C TRP A 171 -10.23 2.92 -17.81
N LEU A 172 -10.57 3.99 -17.07
CA LEU A 172 -10.50 4.01 -15.62
C LEU A 172 -11.45 2.99 -14.99
N GLY A 173 -12.71 2.94 -15.46
CA GLY A 173 -13.72 2.01 -14.94
C GLY A 173 -13.41 0.54 -15.22
N SER A 174 -12.91 0.22 -16.42
CA SER A 174 -12.52 -1.16 -16.76
C SER A 174 -11.31 -1.63 -15.94
N THR A 175 -10.30 -0.77 -15.82
CA THR A 175 -9.09 -1.03 -15.03
C THR A 175 -9.43 -1.17 -13.54
N SER A 176 -10.27 -0.29 -12.98
CA SER A 176 -10.64 -0.33 -11.56
C SER A 176 -11.44 -1.58 -11.19
N ASN A 177 -12.44 -1.95 -12.00
CA ASN A 177 -13.32 -3.09 -11.71
C ASN A 177 -12.56 -4.41 -11.75
N LEU A 178 -11.64 -4.55 -12.72
CA LEU A 178 -10.78 -5.73 -12.82
C LEU A 178 -9.78 -5.78 -11.67
N ALA A 179 -9.07 -4.68 -11.39
CA ALA A 179 -8.13 -4.59 -10.27
C ALA A 179 -8.81 -4.89 -8.92
N ALA A 180 -9.97 -4.29 -8.63
CA ALA A 180 -10.70 -4.50 -7.38
C ALA A 180 -11.06 -5.98 -7.17
N SER A 181 -11.56 -6.64 -8.22
CA SER A 181 -11.91 -8.06 -8.19
C SER A 181 -10.69 -8.95 -7.93
N LEU A 182 -9.56 -8.65 -8.57
CA LEU A 182 -8.31 -9.38 -8.44
C LEU A 182 -7.68 -9.20 -7.05
N PHE A 183 -7.59 -7.97 -6.56
CA PHE A 183 -7.06 -7.68 -5.23
C PHE A 183 -7.94 -8.25 -4.11
N LEU A 184 -9.27 -8.15 -4.24
CA LEU A 184 -10.19 -8.75 -3.28
C LEU A 184 -10.03 -10.28 -3.23
N SER A 185 -9.85 -10.92 -4.39
CA SER A 185 -9.60 -12.37 -4.46
C SER A 185 -8.31 -12.76 -3.74
N VAL A 186 -7.22 -12.00 -3.90
CA VAL A 186 -5.97 -12.26 -3.20
C VAL A 186 -6.08 -11.96 -1.70
N ILE A 187 -6.81 -10.92 -1.30
CA ILE A 187 -7.11 -10.66 0.12
C ILE A 187 -7.84 -11.86 0.72
N ALA A 188 -8.85 -12.39 0.02
CA ALA A 188 -9.61 -13.55 0.47
C ALA A 188 -8.73 -14.81 0.58
N ILE A 189 -7.88 -15.09 -0.41
CA ILE A 189 -6.95 -16.22 -0.40
C ILE A 189 -5.94 -16.08 0.75
N ASN A 190 -5.32 -14.91 0.91
CA ASN A 190 -4.36 -14.66 1.98
C ASN A 190 -5.01 -14.80 3.36
N THR A 191 -6.24 -14.31 3.50
CA THR A 191 -7.02 -14.45 4.74
C THR A 191 -7.34 -15.91 5.01
N PHE A 192 -7.78 -16.67 4.00
CA PHE A 192 -8.06 -18.10 4.14
C PHE A 192 -6.81 -18.91 4.51
N LEU A 193 -5.66 -18.63 3.91
CA LEU A 193 -4.40 -19.29 4.25
C LEU A 193 -3.95 -18.96 5.68
N THR A 194 -4.08 -17.70 6.08
CA THR A 194 -3.63 -17.24 7.41
C THR A 194 -4.57 -17.70 8.52
N VAL A 195 -5.88 -17.52 8.35
CA VAL A 195 -6.90 -17.80 9.37
C VAL A 195 -7.34 -19.27 9.33
N GLY A 196 -7.53 -19.84 8.14
CA GLY A 196 -8.02 -21.20 7.96
C GLY A 196 -6.94 -22.27 8.09
N LEU A 197 -5.75 -22.03 7.53
CA LEU A 197 -4.64 -23.01 7.52
C LEU A 197 -3.50 -22.66 8.50
N GLY A 198 -3.53 -21.47 9.13
CA GLY A 198 -2.43 -21.01 9.98
C GLY A 198 -1.12 -20.76 9.22
N TYR A 199 -1.16 -20.72 7.88
CA TYR A 199 0.02 -20.57 7.04
C TYR A 199 0.42 -19.10 6.97
N LYS A 200 1.65 -18.79 7.41
CA LYS A 200 2.22 -17.44 7.30
C LYS A 200 2.70 -17.20 5.87
N VAL A 201 1.94 -16.40 5.11
CA VAL A 201 2.31 -16.03 3.75
C VAL A 201 3.59 -15.20 3.77
N PRO A 202 4.65 -15.58 3.02
CA PRO A 202 5.88 -14.83 3.01
C PRO A 202 5.68 -13.49 2.27
N PRO A 203 6.35 -12.40 2.71
CA PRO A 203 6.11 -11.06 2.18
C PRO A 203 6.47 -10.92 0.70
N TRP A 204 7.48 -11.66 0.23
CA TRP A 204 7.87 -11.63 -1.18
C TRP A 204 6.74 -12.13 -2.11
N ALA A 205 5.98 -13.15 -1.68
CA ALA A 205 4.88 -13.70 -2.48
C ALA A 205 3.77 -12.66 -2.68
N VAL A 206 3.52 -11.85 -1.65
CA VAL A 206 2.56 -10.75 -1.69
C VAL A 206 3.00 -9.66 -2.65
N TYR A 207 4.27 -9.22 -2.60
CA TYR A 207 4.79 -8.23 -3.54
C TYR A 207 4.80 -8.74 -4.99
N THR A 208 5.16 -10.01 -5.21
CA THR A 208 5.10 -10.60 -6.56
C THR A 208 3.66 -10.70 -7.06
N ALA A 209 2.70 -11.04 -6.21
CA ALA A 209 1.29 -11.08 -6.57
C ALA A 209 0.80 -9.68 -7.00
N ILE A 210 1.12 -8.63 -6.23
CA ILE A 210 0.76 -7.24 -6.59
C ILE A 210 1.34 -6.86 -7.95
N ALA A 211 2.63 -7.12 -8.20
CA ALA A 211 3.27 -6.78 -9.46
C ALA A 211 2.67 -7.53 -10.65
N VAL A 212 2.38 -8.83 -10.49
CA VAL A 212 1.74 -9.65 -11.52
C VAL A 212 0.32 -9.18 -11.79
N LEU A 213 -0.47 -8.89 -10.75
CA LEU A 213 -1.85 -8.45 -10.89
C LEU A 213 -1.96 -7.12 -11.64
N TRP A 214 -1.14 -6.12 -11.30
CA TRP A 214 -1.13 -4.85 -12.02
C TRP A 214 -0.68 -5.02 -13.47
N THR A 215 0.36 -5.83 -13.70
CA THR A 215 0.83 -6.13 -15.06
C THR A 215 -0.25 -6.82 -15.89
N PHE A 216 -0.97 -7.76 -15.29
CA PHE A 216 -2.07 -8.46 -15.93
C PHE A 216 -3.25 -7.52 -16.22
N ASP A 217 -3.64 -6.69 -15.25
CA ASP A 217 -4.75 -5.75 -15.37
C ASP A 217 -4.50 -4.70 -16.48
N PHE A 218 -3.38 -3.99 -16.42
CA PHE A 218 -2.98 -3.06 -17.49
C PHE A 218 -2.74 -3.79 -18.82
N GLY A 219 -2.23 -5.03 -18.77
CA GLY A 219 -1.97 -5.86 -19.94
C GLY A 219 -3.26 -6.21 -20.69
N VAL A 220 -4.30 -6.66 -19.98
CA VAL A 220 -5.61 -7.00 -20.57
C VAL A 220 -6.30 -5.76 -21.15
N ASN A 221 -6.33 -4.66 -20.38
CA ASN A 221 -6.92 -3.40 -20.83
C ASN A 221 -6.17 -2.84 -22.05
N GLY A 222 -4.84 -2.88 -22.05
CA GLY A 222 -4.00 -2.46 -23.17
C GLY A 222 -4.13 -3.36 -24.39
N ALA A 223 -4.21 -4.69 -24.20
CA ALA A 223 -4.43 -5.64 -25.28
C ALA A 223 -5.77 -5.42 -25.99
N GLY A 224 -6.82 -5.06 -25.25
CA GLY A 224 -8.12 -4.66 -25.82
C GLY A 224 -7.99 -3.50 -26.81
N VAL A 225 -7.19 -2.49 -26.47
CA VAL A 225 -6.89 -1.37 -27.38
C VAL A 225 -6.04 -1.82 -28.57
N GLY A 226 -5.01 -2.64 -28.33
CA GLY A 226 -4.10 -3.12 -29.38
C GLY A 226 -4.79 -3.99 -30.44
N VAL A 227 -5.68 -4.90 -30.03
CA VAL A 227 -6.44 -5.77 -30.95
C VAL A 227 -7.45 -4.98 -31.78
N THR A 228 -8.01 -3.90 -31.23
CA THR A 228 -9.03 -3.11 -31.91
C THR A 228 -8.47 -1.94 -32.71
N SER A 229 -7.22 -1.52 -32.47
CA SER A 229 -6.57 -0.43 -33.22
C SER A 229 -6.54 -0.65 -34.75
N PRO A 230 -6.29 -1.86 -35.30
CA PRO A 230 -6.29 -2.08 -36.74
C PRO A 230 -7.68 -2.10 -37.38
N SER A 231 -8.73 -2.32 -36.58
CA SER A 231 -10.12 -2.46 -37.05
C SER A 231 -11.02 -1.29 -36.65
N ALA A 232 -10.46 -0.25 -36.04
CA ALA A 232 -11.19 0.93 -35.60
C ALA A 232 -11.33 1.97 -36.73
N PRO A 233 -12.52 2.59 -36.88
CA PRO A 233 -12.71 3.75 -37.75
C PRO A 233 -11.78 4.92 -37.34
N PRO A 234 -11.37 5.79 -38.29
CA PRO A 234 -10.54 6.96 -37.98
C PRO A 234 -11.23 7.85 -36.92
N GLY A 235 -10.57 8.04 -35.77
CA GLY A 235 -11.07 8.88 -34.67
C GLY A 235 -11.85 8.14 -33.57
N GLU A 236 -12.01 6.81 -33.66
CA GLU A 236 -12.60 5.99 -32.61
C GLU A 236 -11.55 5.07 -31.98
N SER A 237 -11.66 4.84 -30.67
CA SER A 237 -10.84 3.87 -29.93
C SER A 237 -11.71 2.92 -29.12
N PHE A 238 -11.13 1.84 -28.59
CA PHE A 238 -11.85 0.77 -27.88
C PHE A 238 -12.80 1.29 -26.80
N PHE A 239 -12.30 2.17 -25.93
CA PHE A 239 -13.04 2.76 -24.82
C PHE A 239 -13.91 3.97 -25.21
N MET A 240 -14.02 4.29 -26.51
CA MET A 240 -14.95 5.32 -27.00
C MET A 240 -16.28 4.72 -27.49
N ARG A 241 -16.40 3.38 -27.53
CA ARG A 241 -17.61 2.70 -27.99
C ARG A 241 -18.60 2.54 -26.83
N ALA A 242 -19.78 3.12 -26.96
CA ALA A 242 -20.85 3.23 -25.95
C ALA A 242 -21.35 1.92 -25.28
N ASN A 243 -20.77 0.76 -25.62
CA ASN A 243 -21.20 -0.57 -25.16
C ASN A 243 -20.08 -1.33 -24.44
N VAL A 244 -18.97 -0.68 -24.10
CA VAL A 244 -17.74 -1.34 -23.60
C VAL A 244 -17.50 -1.09 -22.10
N TRP A 245 -18.30 -0.25 -21.44
CA TRP A 245 -18.28 -0.02 -19.99
C TRP A 245 -19.68 -0.11 -19.40
#